data_AF-F8B198-F1
#
_entry.id   AF-F8B198-F1
#
_cell.length_a   1.000
_cell.length_b   1.000
_cell.length_c   1.000
_cell.angle_alpha   90.00
_cell.angle_beta   90.00
_cell.angle_gamma   90.00
#
_symmetry.space_group_name_H-M   'P 1'
#
loop_
_entity.id
_entity.type
_entity.pdbx_description
1 polymer ?
#
loop_
_entity_poly.entity_id
_entity_poly.type
_entity_poly.pdbx_seq_one_letter_code
_entity_poly.pdbx_strand_id
1 'polypeptide(L)'
;MVQIVRRLFTKRESEVAEEEARARGDYVEYFTEEATSEFRHQVLDLINDLSDELRRNFEKEIGSILVREYGVPFLVGPNLIPEDDFRTFVLKRAKADQIMDIIHITMDLTERSYGSYKAYLTLVRTVSIRLRENKMAYDLVDGQIVRKKSQELHAAVVQPALTLLHGRKRFSEVERQYQDGLKELSEGHWGDAVTDANAAVELALRIVLGYEQGQLPSLLGEARKKGYFGQAQERSLRRAVDGFSALSEIRNSQGDAHGNTTDEATAWLCIHWAGALIVYIVQRDEDLNFSR
;
A
#
# COMPACT_ATOMS: atom_id res chain seq x y z
N MET A 1 -34.03 2.73 13.58
CA MET A 1 -34.51 1.68 12.63
C MET A 1 -34.61 2.19 11.19
N VAL A 2 -35.20 3.36 10.92
CA VAL A 2 -35.38 3.91 9.56
C VAL A 2 -34.06 4.25 8.82
N GLN A 3 -33.05 4.78 9.51
CA GLN A 3 -31.74 5.07 8.89
C GLN A 3 -30.93 3.82 8.50
N ILE A 4 -31.07 2.72 9.26
CA ILE A 4 -30.38 1.45 8.98
C ILE A 4 -30.98 0.78 7.75
N VAL A 5 -32.31 0.78 7.63
CA VAL A 5 -33.02 0.25 6.45
C VAL A 5 -32.70 1.07 5.21
N ARG A 6 -32.62 2.41 5.33
CA ARG A 6 -32.25 3.29 4.21
C ARG A 6 -30.82 3.04 3.71
N ARG A 7 -29.85 2.85 4.61
CA ARG A 7 -28.45 2.50 4.25
C ARG A 7 -28.33 1.12 3.57
N LEU A 8 -29.09 0.13 4.02
CA LEU A 8 -29.10 -1.21 3.41
C LEU A 8 -29.72 -1.22 2.00
N PHE A 9 -30.71 -0.36 1.74
CA PHE A 9 -31.32 -0.22 0.42
C PHE A 9 -30.38 0.44 -0.59
N THR A 10 -29.70 1.53 -0.21
CA THR A 10 -28.74 2.22 -1.08
C THR A 10 -27.53 1.35 -1.43
N LYS A 11 -27.06 0.51 -0.50
CA LYS A 11 -25.97 -0.45 -0.74
C LYS A 11 -26.34 -1.50 -1.79
N ARG A 12 -27.53 -2.09 -1.69
CA ARG A 12 -28.02 -3.07 -2.68
C ARG A 12 -28.24 -2.48 -4.06
N GLU A 13 -28.76 -1.25 -4.14
CA GLU A 13 -28.91 -0.55 -5.43
C GLU A 13 -27.55 -0.25 -6.08
N SER A 14 -26.53 0.09 -5.28
CA SER A 14 -25.18 0.30 -5.79
C SER A 14 -24.48 -0.98 -6.25
N GLU A 15 -24.71 -2.11 -5.55
CA GLU A 15 -24.16 -3.42 -5.92
C GLU A 15 -24.81 -3.96 -7.19
N VAL A 16 -26.14 -3.82 -7.33
CA VAL A 16 -26.87 -4.19 -8.55
C VAL A 16 -26.49 -3.30 -9.73
N ALA A 17 -26.35 -1.99 -9.53
CA ALA A 17 -25.89 -1.08 -10.58
C ALA A 17 -24.45 -1.36 -11.03
N GLU A 18 -23.59 -1.82 -10.12
CA GLU A 18 -22.21 -2.23 -10.40
C GLU A 18 -22.16 -3.56 -11.16
N GLU A 19 -22.96 -4.56 -10.78
CA GLU A 19 -23.10 -5.82 -11.52
C GLU A 19 -23.66 -5.59 -12.92
N GLU A 20 -24.65 -4.71 -13.06
CA GLU A 20 -25.23 -4.34 -14.35
C GLU A 20 -24.25 -3.55 -15.23
N ALA A 21 -23.43 -2.65 -14.64
CA ALA A 21 -22.36 -1.95 -15.35
C ALA A 21 -21.27 -2.92 -15.83
N ARG A 22 -20.84 -3.85 -14.97
CA ARG A 22 -19.92 -4.93 -15.34
C ARG A 22 -20.47 -5.82 -16.45
N ALA A 23 -21.76 -6.16 -16.40
CA ALA A 23 -22.43 -6.96 -17.42
C ALA A 23 -22.52 -6.26 -18.78
N ARG A 24 -22.50 -4.92 -18.81
CA ARG A 24 -22.47 -4.11 -20.04
C ARG A 24 -21.06 -3.87 -20.58
N GLY A 25 -20.01 -4.28 -19.86
CA GLY A 25 -18.62 -3.95 -20.20
C GLY A 25 -18.26 -2.50 -19.90
N ASP A 26 -19.09 -1.79 -19.13
CA ASP A 26 -18.75 -0.47 -18.59
C ASP A 26 -17.73 -0.70 -17.47
N TYR A 27 -16.46 -0.35 -17.71
CA TYR A 27 -15.43 -0.41 -16.67
C TYR A 27 -15.71 0.67 -15.63
N VAL A 28 -16.24 0.27 -14.47
CA VAL A 28 -16.51 1.20 -13.35
C VAL A 28 -15.77 0.72 -12.11
N GLU A 29 -14.44 0.72 -12.16
CA GLU A 29 -13.64 0.83 -10.94
C GLU A 29 -13.51 2.32 -10.57
N TYR A 30 -14.51 2.85 -9.88
CA TYR A 30 -14.42 4.21 -9.33
C TYR A 30 -13.83 4.14 -7.93
N PHE A 31 -12.50 4.02 -7.85
CA PHE A 31 -11.80 4.29 -6.60
C PHE A 31 -11.76 5.80 -6.36
N THR A 32 -12.04 6.23 -5.14
CA THR A 32 -11.94 7.64 -4.74
C THR A 32 -10.65 7.88 -3.98
N GLU A 33 -9.95 8.92 -4.41
CA GLU A 33 -8.83 9.52 -3.67
C GLU A 33 -9.32 10.65 -2.76
N GLU A 34 -10.62 10.90 -2.70
CA GLU A 34 -11.21 11.88 -1.80
C GLU A 34 -11.85 11.20 -0.59
N ALA A 35 -11.44 11.63 0.61
CA ALA A 35 -12.11 11.27 1.85
C ALA A 35 -13.42 12.06 1.99
N THR A 36 -14.55 11.39 1.76
CA THR A 36 -15.88 11.98 1.90
C THR A 36 -16.17 12.40 3.35
N SER A 37 -17.15 13.28 3.55
CA SER A 37 -17.58 13.66 4.89
C SER A 37 -18.02 12.43 5.71
N GLU A 38 -18.73 11.49 5.10
CA GLU A 38 -19.15 10.25 5.78
C GLU A 38 -17.94 9.41 6.22
N PHE A 39 -16.96 9.22 5.34
CA PHE A 39 -15.74 8.47 5.68
C PHE A 39 -14.97 9.13 6.83
N ARG A 40 -14.84 10.47 6.83
CA ARG A 40 -14.17 11.21 7.92
C ARG A 40 -14.83 10.99 9.28
N HIS A 41 -16.16 10.96 9.32
CA HIS A 41 -16.88 10.65 10.56
C HIS A 41 -16.62 9.20 10.98
N GLN A 42 -16.64 8.25 10.04
CA GLN A 42 -16.33 6.85 10.34
C GLN A 42 -14.90 6.66 10.88
N VAL A 43 -13.94 7.48 10.44
CA VAL A 43 -12.57 7.47 10.98
C VAL A 43 -12.54 7.98 12.41
N LEU A 44 -13.27 9.06 12.73
CA LEU A 44 -13.41 9.50 14.13
C LEU A 44 -14.13 8.45 15.00
N ASP A 45 -15.09 7.72 14.42
CA ASP A 45 -15.79 6.65 15.13
C ASP A 45 -14.88 5.51 15.57
N LEU A 46 -13.74 5.29 14.89
CA LEU A 46 -12.73 4.32 15.34
C LEU A 46 -12.17 4.66 16.74
N ILE A 47 -12.19 5.94 17.11
CA ILE A 47 -11.70 6.46 18.39
C ILE A 47 -12.86 6.71 19.37
N ASN A 48 -14.06 7.02 18.86
CA ASN A 48 -15.22 7.34 19.70
C ASN A 48 -15.73 6.18 20.56
N ASP A 49 -15.41 4.94 20.20
CA ASP A 49 -15.76 3.75 21.00
C ASP A 49 -14.94 3.63 22.31
N LEU A 50 -13.91 4.48 22.49
CA LEU A 50 -13.11 4.55 23.71
C LEU A 50 -13.81 5.35 24.82
N SER A 51 -13.45 5.09 26.08
CA SER A 51 -13.89 5.93 27.20
C SER A 51 -13.46 7.39 27.00
N ASP A 52 -14.21 8.34 27.56
CA ASP A 52 -13.95 9.78 27.36
C ASP A 52 -12.51 10.23 27.66
N GLU A 53 -11.92 9.70 28.73
CA GLU A 53 -10.53 10.01 29.09
C GLU A 53 -9.54 9.44 28.08
N LEU A 54 -9.68 8.16 27.72
CA LEU A 54 -8.83 7.51 26.72
C LEU A 54 -8.97 8.17 25.36
N ARG A 55 -10.19 8.52 24.95
CA ARG A 55 -10.47 9.22 23.69
C ARG A 55 -9.72 10.54 23.60
N ARG A 56 -9.81 11.39 24.63
CA ARG A 56 -9.10 12.69 24.65
C ARG A 56 -7.59 12.49 24.58
N ASN A 57 -7.07 11.50 25.31
CA ASN A 57 -5.64 11.18 25.27
C ASN A 57 -5.20 10.72 23.87
N PHE A 58 -5.98 9.84 23.24
CA PHE A 58 -5.73 9.40 21.86
C PHE A 58 -5.76 10.56 20.86
N GLU A 59 -6.81 11.39 20.88
CA GLU A 59 -6.94 12.53 19.97
C GLU A 59 -5.78 13.53 20.14
N LYS A 60 -5.38 13.80 21.38
CA LYS A 60 -4.24 14.66 21.70
C LYS A 60 -2.90 14.06 21.22
N GLU A 61 -2.70 12.77 21.41
CA GLU A 61 -1.47 12.09 21.01
C GLU A 61 -1.35 12.03 19.47
N ILE A 62 -2.41 11.63 18.78
CA ILE A 62 -2.48 11.63 17.31
C ILE A 62 -2.23 13.06 16.79
N GLY A 63 -2.93 14.06 17.34
CA GLY A 63 -2.75 15.45 16.95
C GLY A 63 -1.30 15.93 17.13
N SER A 64 -0.68 15.59 18.26
CA SER A 64 0.72 15.95 18.53
C SER A 64 1.71 15.27 17.57
N ILE A 65 1.45 14.02 17.17
CA ILE A 65 2.26 13.32 16.17
C ILE A 65 2.15 14.05 14.83
N LEU A 66 0.93 14.30 14.36
CA LEU A 66 0.69 14.96 13.06
C LEU A 66 1.31 16.36 13.00
N VAL A 67 1.18 17.16 14.05
CA VAL A 67 1.81 18.50 14.17
C VAL A 67 3.32 18.40 13.96
N ARG A 68 3.97 17.41 14.59
CA ARG A 68 5.41 17.18 14.46
C ARG A 68 5.78 16.68 13.07
N GLU A 69 5.10 15.66 12.55
CA GLU A 69 5.40 15.07 11.24
C GLU A 69 5.18 16.08 10.09
N TYR A 70 4.12 16.89 10.18
CA TYR A 70 3.82 17.91 9.18
C TYR A 70 4.62 19.21 9.39
N GLY A 71 5.40 19.33 10.47
CA GLY A 71 6.21 20.52 10.77
C GLY A 71 5.39 21.79 10.98
N VAL A 72 4.15 21.66 11.46
CA VAL A 72 3.23 22.79 11.70
C VAL A 72 3.03 23.01 13.19
N PRO A 73 2.76 24.24 13.66
CA PRO A 73 2.53 24.51 15.09
C PRO A 73 1.12 24.08 15.58
N PHE A 74 0.17 23.92 14.66
CA PHE A 74 -1.22 23.51 14.90
C PHE A 74 -1.80 22.94 13.61
N LEU A 75 -2.81 22.07 13.70
CA LEU A 75 -3.45 21.46 12.53
C LEU A 75 -4.46 22.41 11.86
N VAL A 76 -5.21 23.17 12.67
CA VAL A 76 -6.19 24.15 12.18
C VAL A 76 -5.90 25.55 12.73
N GLY A 77 -5.70 25.70 14.03
CA GLY A 77 -5.45 27.02 14.61
C GLY A 77 -5.12 27.04 16.11
N PRO A 78 -4.41 28.08 16.58
CA PRO A 78 -3.87 28.15 17.94
C PRO A 78 -4.93 28.41 19.03
N ASN A 79 -6.16 28.74 18.64
CA ASN A 79 -7.25 29.07 19.57
C ASN A 79 -8.13 27.85 19.90
N LEU A 80 -7.83 26.69 19.31
CA LEU A 80 -8.55 25.44 19.59
C LEU A 80 -7.80 24.65 20.65
N ILE A 81 -8.55 23.99 21.54
CA ILE A 81 -7.97 22.95 22.39
C ILE A 81 -7.52 21.78 21.51
N PRO A 82 -6.49 21.00 21.91
CA PRO A 82 -5.90 19.96 21.06
C PRO A 82 -6.91 18.99 20.42
N GLU A 83 -7.92 18.58 21.19
CA GLU A 83 -8.96 17.65 20.74
C GLU A 83 -9.87 18.28 19.66
N ASP A 84 -10.23 19.56 19.82
CA ASP A 84 -11.05 20.28 18.85
C ASP A 84 -10.24 20.66 17.61
N ASP A 85 -8.95 20.96 17.76
CA ASP A 85 -8.02 21.18 16.64
C ASP A 85 -7.91 19.92 15.78
N PHE A 86 -7.67 18.77 16.40
CA PHE A 86 -7.63 17.48 15.74
C PHE A 86 -8.96 17.14 15.04
N ARG A 87 -10.09 17.15 15.75
CA ARG A 87 -11.40 16.83 15.14
C ARG A 87 -11.76 17.76 13.99
N THR A 88 -11.48 19.06 14.16
CA THR A 88 -11.73 20.04 13.09
C THR A 88 -10.85 19.78 11.88
N PHE A 89 -9.59 19.38 12.10
CA PHE A 89 -8.69 18.98 11.04
C PHE A 89 -9.25 17.79 10.26
N VAL A 90 -9.60 16.69 10.95
CA VAL A 90 -10.16 15.47 10.32
C VAL A 90 -11.41 15.78 9.51
N LEU A 91 -12.34 16.56 10.07
CA LEU A 91 -13.65 16.80 9.45
C LEU A 91 -13.62 17.81 8.30
N LYS A 92 -12.70 18.79 8.33
CA LYS A 92 -12.79 19.97 7.45
C LYS A 92 -11.56 20.26 6.61
N ARG A 93 -10.38 19.76 6.98
CA ARG A 93 -9.10 20.20 6.38
C ARG A 93 -8.25 19.07 5.82
N ALA A 94 -8.22 17.93 6.48
CA ALA A 94 -7.36 16.82 6.12
C ALA A 94 -7.62 16.39 4.67
N LYS A 95 -6.59 16.15 3.88
CA LYS A 95 -6.69 15.46 2.60
C LYS A 95 -6.76 13.94 2.81
N ALA A 96 -7.00 13.15 1.77
CA ALA A 96 -7.22 11.71 1.95
C ALA A 96 -5.97 10.95 2.42
N ASP A 97 -4.80 11.30 1.89
CA ASP A 97 -3.48 10.89 2.40
C ASP A 97 -3.35 11.18 3.90
N GLN A 98 -3.71 12.37 4.35
CA GLN A 98 -3.66 12.75 5.77
C GLN A 98 -4.69 11.98 6.62
N ILE A 99 -5.83 11.59 6.04
CA ILE A 99 -6.80 10.70 6.69
C ILE A 99 -6.20 9.29 6.83
N MET A 100 -5.43 8.82 5.85
CA MET A 100 -4.71 7.54 5.97
C MET A 100 -3.65 7.60 7.06
N ASP A 101 -2.89 8.70 7.19
CA ASP A 101 -1.93 8.89 8.27
C ASP A 101 -2.61 8.77 9.65
N ILE A 102 -3.79 9.40 9.81
CA ILE A 102 -4.59 9.30 11.04
C ILE A 102 -4.98 7.85 11.34
N ILE A 103 -5.42 7.11 10.33
CA ILE A 103 -5.78 5.68 10.48
C ILE A 103 -4.54 4.87 10.90
N HIS A 104 -3.40 5.10 10.25
CA HIS A 104 -2.14 4.42 10.55
C HIS A 104 -1.69 4.68 11.99
N ILE A 105 -1.62 5.95 12.40
CA ILE A 105 -1.25 6.33 13.77
C ILE A 105 -2.24 5.73 14.79
N THR A 106 -3.54 5.70 14.46
CA THR A 106 -4.55 5.10 15.35
C THR A 106 -4.31 3.59 15.56
N MET A 107 -3.95 2.86 14.49
CA MET A 107 -3.61 1.44 14.59
C MET A 107 -2.34 1.23 15.42
N ASP A 108 -1.29 2.01 15.16
CA ASP A 108 -0.02 2.00 15.88
C ASP A 108 -0.21 2.25 17.39
N LEU A 109 -0.96 3.28 17.74
CA LEU A 109 -1.27 3.58 19.13
C LEU A 109 -2.12 2.50 19.79
N THR A 110 -3.05 1.89 19.05
CA THR A 110 -3.88 0.80 19.55
C THR A 110 -3.05 -0.45 19.85
N GLU A 111 -2.12 -0.78 18.95
CA GLU A 111 -1.18 -1.89 19.14
C GLU A 111 -0.33 -1.69 20.40
N ARG A 112 0.23 -0.48 20.57
CA ARG A 112 1.10 -0.14 21.72
C ARG A 112 0.33 -0.04 23.04
N SER A 113 -0.85 0.58 23.03
CA SER A 113 -1.55 0.98 24.26
C SER A 113 -2.38 -0.12 24.88
N TYR A 114 -3.00 -0.99 24.09
CA TYR A 114 -3.99 -1.94 24.62
C TYR A 114 -3.43 -3.32 24.91
N GLY A 115 -2.27 -3.70 24.37
CA GLY A 115 -1.65 -5.03 24.54
C GLY A 115 -2.55 -6.22 24.14
N SER A 116 -3.78 -5.94 23.68
CA SER A 116 -4.82 -6.88 23.32
C SER A 116 -4.77 -7.02 21.82
N TYR A 117 -4.04 -8.05 21.38
CA TYR A 117 -3.96 -8.45 19.98
C TYR A 117 -5.36 -8.56 19.33
N LYS A 118 -6.37 -8.97 20.09
CA LYS A 118 -7.77 -9.04 19.63
C LYS A 118 -8.37 -7.67 19.30
N ALA A 119 -8.11 -6.65 20.12
CA ALA A 119 -8.61 -5.29 19.88
C ALA A 119 -7.97 -4.70 18.63
N TYR A 120 -6.65 -4.87 18.49
CA TYR A 120 -5.91 -4.48 17.29
C TYR A 120 -6.46 -5.17 16.02
N LEU A 121 -6.63 -6.50 16.03
CA LEU A 121 -7.20 -7.21 14.88
C LEU A 121 -8.63 -6.76 14.53
N THR A 122 -9.42 -6.39 15.54
CA THR A 122 -10.79 -5.87 15.33
C THR A 122 -10.74 -4.50 14.65
N LEU A 123 -9.82 -3.63 15.07
CA LEU A 123 -9.59 -2.33 14.46
C LEU A 123 -9.13 -2.49 13.01
N VAL A 124 -8.09 -3.29 12.76
CA VAL A 124 -7.57 -3.61 11.42
C VAL A 124 -8.70 -4.05 10.49
N ARG A 125 -9.51 -5.04 10.93
CA ARG A 125 -10.67 -5.51 10.15
C ARG A 125 -11.70 -4.41 9.89
N THR A 126 -11.96 -3.57 10.88
CA THR A 126 -12.93 -2.47 10.75
C THR A 126 -12.45 -1.45 9.73
N VAL A 127 -11.18 -1.05 9.80
CA VAL A 127 -10.53 -0.16 8.82
C VAL A 127 -10.64 -0.75 7.41
N SER A 128 -10.26 -2.01 7.20
CA SER A 128 -10.37 -2.66 5.88
C SER A 128 -11.80 -2.69 5.35
N ILE A 129 -12.81 -2.82 6.22
CA ILE A 129 -14.22 -2.74 5.82
C ILE A 129 -14.57 -1.31 5.40
N ARG A 130 -14.19 -0.30 6.18
CA ARG A 130 -14.51 1.11 5.87
C ARG A 130 -13.84 1.60 4.59
N LEU A 131 -12.58 1.25 4.35
CA LEU A 131 -11.90 1.58 3.09
C LEU A 131 -12.64 1.01 1.88
N ARG A 132 -13.06 -0.25 1.95
CA ARG A 132 -13.82 -0.91 0.87
C ARG A 132 -15.22 -0.35 0.69
N GLU A 133 -15.96 -0.13 1.77
CA GLU A 133 -17.32 0.43 1.72
C GLU A 133 -17.35 1.84 1.11
N ASN A 134 -16.30 2.62 1.32
CA ASN A 134 -16.17 3.96 0.75
C ASN A 134 -15.43 3.96 -0.60
N LYS A 135 -15.11 2.78 -1.17
CA LYS A 135 -14.37 2.63 -2.43
C LYS A 135 -13.08 3.46 -2.45
N MET A 136 -12.38 3.53 -1.32
CA MET A 136 -11.12 4.28 -1.23
C MET A 136 -10.07 3.67 -2.14
N ALA A 137 -9.25 4.51 -2.77
CA ALA A 137 -8.05 4.12 -3.53
C ALA A 137 -6.91 3.60 -2.63
N TYR A 138 -7.25 3.05 -1.47
CA TYR A 138 -6.34 2.55 -0.46
C TYR A 138 -6.86 1.22 0.07
N ASP A 139 -5.94 0.34 0.45
CA ASP A 139 -6.23 -0.91 1.13
C ASP A 139 -5.33 -1.05 2.36
N LEU A 140 -5.68 -2.03 3.21
CA LEU A 140 -4.89 -2.38 4.38
C LEU A 140 -4.30 -3.78 4.17
N VAL A 141 -2.99 -3.84 3.98
CA VAL A 141 -2.23 -5.09 3.75
C VAL A 141 -1.25 -5.26 4.91
N ASP A 142 -1.41 -6.34 5.68
CA ASP A 142 -0.54 -6.67 6.82
C ASP A 142 -0.29 -5.49 7.78
N GLY A 143 -1.35 -4.71 8.06
CA GLY A 143 -1.30 -3.55 8.96
C GLY A 143 -0.80 -2.25 8.30
N GLN A 144 -0.39 -2.30 7.04
CA GLN A 144 0.10 -1.14 6.29
C GLN A 144 -0.96 -0.62 5.32
N ILE A 145 -1.10 0.71 5.26
CA ILE A 145 -2.00 1.35 4.29
C ILE A 145 -1.28 1.46 2.95
N VAL A 146 -1.90 0.93 1.91
CA VAL A 146 -1.30 0.84 0.58
C VAL A 146 -2.25 1.44 -0.44
N ARG A 147 -1.77 2.39 -1.26
CA ARG A 147 -2.56 2.94 -2.37
C ARG A 147 -2.81 1.83 -3.41
N LYS A 148 -3.95 1.90 -4.10
CA LYS A 148 -4.29 1.01 -5.21
C LYS A 148 -4.90 1.79 -6.38
N LYS A 149 -4.45 1.46 -7.59
CA LYS A 149 -4.98 2.01 -8.84
C LYS A 149 -5.88 1.05 -9.60
N SER A 150 -5.71 -0.26 -9.41
CA SER A 150 -6.55 -1.33 -9.93
C SER A 150 -6.73 -2.38 -8.84
N GLN A 151 -7.96 -2.85 -8.63
CA GLN A 151 -8.20 -3.90 -7.63
C GLN A 151 -7.53 -5.21 -8.05
N GLU A 152 -7.54 -5.51 -9.34
CA GLU A 152 -7.01 -6.75 -9.90
C GLU A 152 -5.51 -6.82 -9.71
N LEU A 153 -4.78 -5.77 -10.09
CA LEU A 153 -3.33 -5.74 -9.91
C LEU A 153 -2.94 -5.61 -8.44
N HIS A 154 -3.72 -4.89 -7.63
CA HIS A 154 -3.48 -4.87 -6.19
C HIS A 154 -3.64 -6.27 -5.58
N ALA A 155 -4.73 -6.97 -5.87
CA ALA A 155 -5.02 -8.30 -5.33
C ALA A 155 -4.13 -9.41 -5.91
N ALA A 156 -3.72 -9.31 -7.17
CA ALA A 156 -2.90 -10.34 -7.83
C ALA A 156 -1.39 -10.13 -7.64
N VAL A 157 -0.96 -8.91 -7.34
CA VAL A 157 0.46 -8.54 -7.32
C VAL A 157 0.89 -7.87 -6.03
N VAL A 158 0.35 -6.69 -5.73
CA VAL A 158 0.84 -5.84 -4.62
C VAL A 158 0.62 -6.51 -3.28
N GLN A 159 -0.62 -6.95 -3.01
CA GLN A 159 -0.97 -7.62 -1.77
C GLN A 159 -0.19 -8.95 -1.61
N PRO A 160 -0.15 -9.86 -2.61
CA PRO A 160 0.68 -11.06 -2.51
C PRO A 160 2.17 -10.78 -2.27
N ALA A 161 2.75 -9.75 -2.90
CA ALA A 161 4.15 -9.39 -2.69
C ALA A 161 4.39 -8.95 -1.24
N LEU A 162 3.58 -8.03 -0.72
CA LEU A 162 3.70 -7.55 0.65
C LEU A 162 3.49 -8.69 1.66
N THR A 163 2.42 -9.48 1.52
CA THR A 163 2.15 -10.61 2.42
C THR A 163 3.24 -11.68 2.37
N LEU A 164 3.85 -11.90 1.20
CA LEU A 164 4.97 -12.85 1.09
C LEU A 164 6.23 -12.33 1.79
N LEU A 165 6.49 -11.02 1.77
CA LEU A 165 7.69 -10.44 2.38
C LEU A 165 7.51 -10.20 3.89
N HIS A 166 6.28 -9.89 4.30
CA HIS A 166 5.97 -9.38 5.62
C HIS A 166 6.44 -10.29 6.76
N GLY A 167 7.09 -9.68 7.76
CA GLY A 167 7.55 -10.37 8.97
C GLY A 167 8.74 -11.32 8.75
N ARG A 168 9.25 -11.44 7.51
CA ARG A 168 10.38 -12.32 7.19
C ARG A 168 11.69 -11.55 7.28
N LYS A 169 12.45 -11.78 8.35
CA LYS A 169 13.74 -11.10 8.61
C LYS A 169 14.72 -11.14 7.43
N ARG A 170 14.76 -12.24 6.65
CA ARG A 170 15.61 -12.37 5.47
C ARG A 170 15.26 -11.38 4.36
N PHE A 171 14.00 -10.94 4.28
CA PHE A 171 13.45 -10.11 3.22
C PHE A 171 13.00 -8.72 3.71
N SER A 172 13.33 -8.33 4.94
CA SER A 172 12.88 -7.05 5.51
C SER A 172 13.33 -5.83 4.69
N GLU A 173 14.54 -5.89 4.11
CA GLU A 173 15.04 -4.82 3.25
C GLU A 173 14.32 -4.78 1.89
N VAL A 174 13.90 -5.94 1.37
CA VAL A 174 13.08 -6.03 0.15
C VAL A 174 11.70 -5.46 0.40
N GLU A 175 11.09 -5.83 1.54
CA GLU A 175 9.80 -5.31 1.99
C GLU A 175 9.85 -3.78 2.11
N ARG A 176 10.84 -3.26 2.83
CA ARG A 176 11.01 -1.81 3.01
C ARG A 176 11.13 -1.11 1.66
N GLN A 177 12.03 -1.57 0.79
CA GLN A 177 12.22 -0.94 -0.52
C GLN A 177 10.96 -0.99 -1.39
N TYR A 178 10.19 -2.09 -1.33
CA TYR A 178 8.94 -2.20 -2.08
C TYR A 178 7.84 -1.28 -1.51
N GLN A 179 7.77 -1.15 -0.19
CA GLN A 179 6.88 -0.20 0.50
C GLN A 179 7.25 1.25 0.22
N ASP A 180 8.55 1.58 0.20
CA ASP A 180 9.06 2.91 -0.15
C ASP A 180 8.56 3.28 -1.56
N GLY A 181 8.71 2.39 -2.55
CA GLY A 181 8.19 2.65 -3.90
C GLY A 181 6.65 2.83 -3.99
N LEU A 182 5.88 2.10 -3.17
CA LEU A 182 4.43 2.29 -3.05
C LEU A 182 4.06 3.61 -2.38
N LYS A 183 4.87 4.07 -1.43
CA LYS A 183 4.71 5.36 -0.76
C LYS A 183 5.03 6.51 -1.71
N GLU A 184 6.14 6.44 -2.45
CA GLU A 184 6.50 7.44 -3.47
C GLU A 184 5.42 7.55 -4.57
N LEU A 185 4.80 6.43 -4.96
CA LEU A 185 3.59 6.44 -5.81
C LEU A 185 2.43 7.19 -5.15
N SER A 186 2.26 7.10 -3.84
CA SER A 186 1.16 7.79 -3.15
C SER A 186 1.39 9.31 -3.07
N GLU A 187 2.65 9.73 -3.01
CA GLU A 187 3.06 11.14 -2.88
C GLU A 187 3.27 11.84 -4.24
N GLY A 188 3.32 11.07 -5.32
CA GLY A 188 3.50 11.58 -6.68
C GLY A 188 4.96 11.71 -7.12
N HIS A 189 5.89 11.09 -6.39
CA HIS A 189 7.31 11.00 -6.73
C HIS A 189 7.56 9.79 -7.63
N TRP A 190 7.10 9.90 -8.87
CA TRP A 190 7.04 8.76 -9.79
C TRP A 190 8.42 8.17 -10.14
N GLY A 191 9.45 9.01 -10.28
CA GLY A 191 10.81 8.56 -10.64
C GLY A 191 11.51 7.82 -9.51
N ASP A 192 11.29 8.25 -8.27
CA ASP A 192 11.72 7.55 -7.06
C ASP A 192 11.00 6.20 -6.92
N ALA A 193 9.68 6.16 -7.16
CA ALA A 193 8.93 4.90 -7.14
C ALA A 193 9.48 3.86 -8.14
N VAL A 194 9.89 4.28 -9.34
CA VAL A 194 10.55 3.40 -10.33
C VAL A 194 11.91 2.92 -9.82
N THR A 195 12.68 3.81 -9.19
CA THR A 195 13.99 3.50 -8.62
C THR A 195 13.88 2.45 -7.53
N ASP A 196 12.92 2.61 -6.63
CA ASP A 196 12.65 1.71 -5.52
C ASP A 196 12.10 0.36 -5.98
N ALA A 197 11.20 0.36 -6.98
CA ALA A 197 10.72 -0.87 -7.59
C ALA A 197 11.86 -1.72 -8.16
N ASN A 198 12.80 -1.10 -8.89
CA ASN A 198 13.97 -1.81 -9.42
C ASN A 198 14.89 -2.30 -8.29
N ALA A 199 15.15 -1.46 -7.28
CA ALA A 199 16.00 -1.81 -6.15
C ALA A 199 15.44 -2.99 -5.34
N ALA A 200 14.12 -3.04 -5.12
CA ALA A 200 13.46 -4.15 -4.43
C ALA A 200 13.70 -5.49 -5.14
N VAL A 201 13.59 -5.52 -6.47
CA VAL A 201 13.87 -6.73 -7.26
C VAL A 201 15.35 -7.12 -7.20
N GLU A 202 16.27 -6.16 -7.31
CA GLU A 202 17.71 -6.42 -7.21
C GLU A 202 18.06 -7.04 -5.84
N LEU A 203 17.50 -6.49 -4.75
CA LEU A 203 17.67 -7.01 -3.41
C LEU A 203 17.11 -8.43 -3.28
N ALA A 204 15.89 -8.67 -3.75
CA ALA A 204 15.29 -10.00 -3.73
C ALA A 204 16.16 -11.03 -4.46
N LEU A 205 16.63 -10.70 -5.67
CA LEU A 205 17.51 -11.55 -6.45
C LEU A 205 18.86 -11.78 -5.77
N ARG A 206 19.48 -10.75 -5.19
CA ARG A 206 20.72 -10.90 -4.41
C ARG A 206 20.55 -11.89 -3.27
N ILE A 207 19.44 -11.78 -2.53
CA ILE A 207 19.14 -12.65 -1.38
C ILE A 207 18.91 -14.11 -1.81
N VAL A 208 18.14 -14.37 -2.86
CA VAL A 208 17.86 -15.75 -3.33
C VAL A 208 19.05 -16.38 -4.05
N LEU A 209 19.91 -15.57 -4.69
CA LEU A 209 21.08 -16.07 -5.39
C LEU A 209 22.34 -16.16 -4.50
N GLY A 210 22.33 -15.51 -3.33
CA GLY A 210 23.47 -15.45 -2.41
C GLY A 210 24.57 -14.49 -2.89
N TYR A 211 24.20 -13.34 -3.46
CA TYR A 211 25.13 -12.30 -3.89
C TYR A 211 25.05 -11.07 -2.98
N GLU A 212 26.19 -10.43 -2.73
CA GLU A 212 26.23 -9.16 -1.99
C GLU A 212 25.88 -7.95 -2.87
N GLN A 213 26.24 -8.02 -4.15
CA GLN A 213 26.10 -6.94 -5.13
C GLN A 213 25.65 -7.49 -6.48
N GLY A 214 25.04 -6.63 -7.29
CA GLY A 214 24.64 -6.96 -8.66
C GLY A 214 23.55 -6.04 -9.18
N GLN A 215 23.58 -5.76 -10.47
CA GLN A 215 22.53 -5.01 -11.17
C GLN A 215 21.49 -5.97 -11.72
N LEU A 216 20.27 -5.49 -11.92
CA LEU A 216 19.14 -6.34 -12.33
C LEU A 216 19.45 -7.23 -13.57
N PRO A 217 20.03 -6.73 -14.69
CA PRO A 217 20.24 -7.56 -15.87
C PRO A 217 21.21 -8.73 -15.62
N SER A 218 22.26 -8.51 -14.81
CA SER A 218 23.23 -9.56 -14.48
C SER A 218 22.63 -10.57 -13.51
N LEU A 219 21.87 -10.11 -12.51
CA LEU A 219 21.17 -10.97 -11.55
C LEU A 219 20.11 -11.85 -12.21
N LEU A 220 19.32 -11.32 -13.14
CA LEU A 220 18.37 -12.11 -13.94
C LEU A 220 19.09 -13.17 -14.77
N GLY A 221 20.24 -12.81 -15.36
CA GLY A 221 21.11 -13.73 -16.08
C GLY A 221 21.59 -14.90 -15.21
N GLU A 222 22.01 -14.64 -13.97
CA GLU A 222 22.44 -15.65 -13.01
C GLU A 222 21.27 -16.50 -12.47
N ALA A 223 20.13 -15.90 -12.14
CA ALA A 223 18.93 -16.63 -11.74
C ALA A 223 18.49 -17.64 -12.80
N ARG A 224 18.56 -17.25 -14.08
CA ARG A 224 18.31 -18.15 -15.20
C ARG A 224 19.30 -19.30 -15.24
N LYS A 225 20.61 -19.04 -15.11
CA LYS A 225 21.64 -20.11 -15.11
C LYS A 225 21.43 -21.10 -13.97
N LYS A 226 20.94 -20.63 -12.81
CA LYS A 226 20.61 -21.47 -11.64
C LYS A 226 19.24 -22.16 -11.73
N GLY A 227 18.48 -21.95 -12.81
CA GLY A 227 17.22 -22.67 -13.06
C GLY A 227 16.00 -22.12 -12.33
N TYR A 228 16.06 -20.89 -11.80
CA TYR A 228 14.92 -20.26 -11.13
C TYR A 228 13.71 -20.14 -12.07
N PHE A 229 13.93 -19.81 -13.35
CA PHE A 229 12.86 -19.73 -14.35
C PHE A 229 12.52 -21.08 -15.00
N GLY A 230 12.84 -22.20 -14.35
CA GLY A 230 12.62 -23.55 -14.87
C GLY A 230 13.75 -24.03 -15.80
N GLN A 231 13.72 -25.33 -16.12
CA GLN A 231 14.73 -25.97 -16.99
C GLN A 231 14.48 -25.72 -18.49
N ALA A 232 13.28 -25.22 -18.83
CA ALA A 232 12.97 -24.83 -20.18
C ALA A 232 13.72 -23.53 -20.50
N GLN A 233 14.89 -23.66 -21.13
CA GLN A 233 15.54 -22.61 -21.90
C GLN A 233 14.71 -22.25 -23.15
N GLU A 234 13.38 -22.20 -23.01
CA GLU A 234 12.50 -21.85 -24.10
C GLU A 234 12.80 -20.41 -24.46
N ARG A 235 13.12 -20.17 -25.74
CA ARG A 235 13.51 -18.85 -26.25
C ARG A 235 12.48 -17.77 -25.88
N SER A 236 11.21 -18.15 -25.76
CA SER A 236 10.08 -17.31 -25.37
C SER A 236 10.17 -16.86 -23.91
N LEU A 237 10.40 -17.79 -22.98
CA LEU A 237 10.53 -17.46 -21.55
C LEU A 237 11.78 -16.62 -21.29
N ARG A 238 12.88 -16.90 -22.03
CA ARG A 238 14.08 -16.07 -21.98
C ARG A 238 13.79 -14.61 -22.33
N ARG A 239 13.01 -14.35 -23.40
CA ARG A 239 12.65 -12.97 -23.78
C ARG A 239 11.79 -12.29 -22.73
N ALA A 240 10.87 -13.01 -22.09
CA ALA A 240 10.06 -12.47 -21.00
C ALA A 240 10.92 -12.10 -19.78
N VAL A 241 11.84 -12.98 -19.39
CA VAL A 241 12.79 -12.73 -18.28
C VAL A 241 13.71 -11.56 -18.60
N ASP A 242 14.32 -11.55 -19.79
CA ASP A 242 15.18 -10.46 -20.22
C ASP A 242 14.39 -9.12 -20.28
N GLY A 243 13.09 -9.18 -20.59
CA GLY A 243 12.16 -8.03 -20.56
C GLY A 243 12.03 -7.34 -19.20
N PHE A 244 12.20 -8.05 -18.08
CA PHE A 244 12.23 -7.40 -16.76
C PHE A 244 13.44 -6.47 -16.57
N SER A 245 14.48 -6.60 -17.40
CA SER A 245 15.61 -5.65 -17.42
C SER A 245 15.16 -4.24 -17.82
N ALA A 246 13.99 -4.11 -18.47
CA ALA A 246 13.40 -2.82 -18.77
C ALA A 246 13.13 -1.99 -17.50
N LEU A 247 12.96 -2.59 -16.31
CA LEU A 247 12.92 -1.83 -15.05
C LEU A 247 14.18 -0.98 -14.85
N SER A 248 15.35 -1.54 -15.14
CA SER A 248 16.62 -0.79 -15.06
C SER A 248 16.75 0.23 -16.18
N GLU A 249 16.26 -0.07 -17.38
CA GLU A 249 16.28 0.86 -18.51
C GLU A 249 15.37 2.07 -18.25
N ILE A 250 14.14 1.83 -17.75
CA ILE A 250 13.19 2.88 -17.36
C ILE A 250 13.78 3.67 -16.19
N ARG A 251 14.33 3.04 -15.15
CA ARG A 251 15.03 3.75 -14.06
C ARG A 251 16.15 4.64 -14.59
N ASN A 252 17.01 4.11 -15.47
CA ASN A 252 18.17 4.87 -15.96
C ASN A 252 17.76 6.02 -16.90
N SER A 253 16.63 5.89 -17.59
CA SER A 253 16.15 6.88 -18.56
C SER A 253 15.09 7.83 -18.00
N GLN A 254 14.39 7.47 -16.92
CA GLN A 254 13.24 8.20 -16.39
C GLN A 254 13.23 8.33 -14.85
N GLY A 255 14.26 7.82 -14.17
CA GLY A 255 14.45 8.04 -12.75
C GLY A 255 15.11 9.39 -12.44
N ASP A 256 15.10 9.73 -11.16
CA ASP A 256 15.45 11.06 -10.62
C ASP A 256 16.90 11.49 -10.89
N ALA A 257 17.79 10.56 -11.24
CA ALA A 257 19.21 10.82 -11.45
C ALA A 257 19.51 11.87 -12.55
N HIS A 258 18.57 12.20 -13.45
CA HIS A 258 18.82 13.10 -14.59
C HIS A 258 17.69 14.10 -14.94
N GLY A 259 16.76 14.41 -14.04
CA GLY A 259 15.69 15.37 -14.32
C GLY A 259 14.68 14.90 -15.38
N ASN A 260 14.67 13.60 -15.66
CA ASN A 260 13.69 12.98 -16.53
C ASN A 260 12.41 12.75 -15.72
N THR A 261 11.28 13.12 -16.30
CA THR A 261 9.98 12.96 -15.67
C THR A 261 9.35 11.67 -16.18
N THR A 262 9.21 10.67 -15.30
CA THR A 262 8.30 9.56 -15.55
C THR A 262 6.86 9.98 -15.22
N ASP A 263 5.90 9.19 -15.68
CA ASP A 263 4.48 9.40 -15.41
C ASP A 263 3.94 8.34 -14.45
N GLU A 264 2.80 8.64 -13.83
CA GLU A 264 2.15 7.76 -12.87
C GLU A 264 1.85 6.36 -13.45
N ALA A 265 1.39 6.25 -14.69
CA ALA A 265 1.05 4.96 -15.28
C ALA A 265 2.30 4.08 -15.48
N THR A 266 3.41 4.69 -15.90
CA THR A 266 4.71 4.04 -16.00
C THR A 266 5.23 3.59 -14.63
N ALA A 267 5.12 4.44 -13.60
CA ALA A 267 5.53 4.06 -12.24
C ALA A 267 4.71 2.88 -11.68
N TRP A 268 3.40 2.88 -11.89
CA TRP A 268 2.55 1.73 -11.53
C TRP A 268 2.93 0.45 -12.28
N LEU A 269 3.22 0.54 -13.58
CA LEU A 269 3.70 -0.60 -14.36
C LEU A 269 4.96 -1.21 -13.73
N CYS A 270 5.93 -0.37 -13.37
CA CYS A 270 7.18 -0.80 -12.73
C CYS A 270 6.94 -1.50 -11.38
N ILE A 271 6.06 -0.94 -10.54
CA ILE A 271 5.71 -1.53 -9.23
C ILE A 271 5.01 -2.87 -9.38
N HIS A 272 4.11 -3.01 -10.35
CA HIS A 272 3.46 -4.29 -10.63
C HIS A 272 4.44 -5.33 -11.21
N TRP A 273 5.35 -4.93 -12.09
CA TRP A 273 6.37 -5.84 -12.60
C TRP A 273 7.33 -6.30 -11.49
N ALA A 274 7.75 -5.38 -10.63
CA ALA A 274 8.58 -5.68 -9.48
C ALA A 274 7.88 -6.66 -8.53
N GLY A 275 6.65 -6.36 -8.13
CA GLY A 275 5.86 -7.23 -7.24
C GLY A 275 5.67 -8.63 -7.82
N ALA A 276 5.31 -8.74 -9.10
CA ALA A 276 5.08 -10.03 -9.74
C ALA A 276 6.35 -10.89 -9.79
N LEU A 277 7.49 -10.27 -10.08
CA LEU A 277 8.78 -10.96 -10.12
C LEU A 277 9.27 -11.35 -8.70
N ILE A 278 9.05 -10.50 -7.70
CA ILE A 278 9.37 -10.80 -6.30
C ILE A 278 8.56 -12.00 -5.82
N VAL A 279 7.24 -12.01 -6.04
CA VAL A 279 6.36 -13.13 -5.68
C VAL A 279 6.87 -14.42 -6.30
N TYR A 280 7.12 -14.40 -7.61
CA TYR A 280 7.60 -15.55 -8.34
C TYR A 280 8.95 -16.06 -7.80
N ILE A 281 9.95 -15.19 -7.67
CA ILE A 281 11.31 -15.62 -7.36
C ILE A 281 11.46 -16.10 -5.92
N VAL A 282 10.75 -15.48 -4.98
CA VAL A 282 10.80 -15.86 -3.56
C VAL A 282 10.09 -17.20 -3.35
N GLN A 283 8.90 -17.39 -3.92
CA GLN A 283 8.22 -18.70 -3.89
C GLN A 283 9.06 -19.79 -4.54
N ARG A 284 9.74 -19.47 -5.65
CA ARG A 284 10.60 -20.41 -6.34
C ARG A 284 11.84 -20.81 -5.53
N ASP A 285 12.46 -19.86 -4.83
CA ASP A 285 13.56 -20.15 -3.90
C ASP A 285 13.12 -21.12 -2.81
N GLU A 286 11.92 -20.93 -2.27
CA GLU A 286 11.34 -21.86 -1.28
C GLU A 286 11.19 -23.26 -1.88
N ASP A 287 10.53 -23.40 -3.03
CA ASP A 287 10.33 -24.70 -3.69
C ASP A 287 11.65 -25.44 -3.95
N LEU A 288 12.68 -24.72 -4.39
CA LEU A 288 14.00 -25.27 -4.69
C LEU A 288 14.77 -25.68 -3.43
N ASN A 289 14.59 -24.96 -2.32
CA ASN A 289 15.23 -25.27 -1.04
C ASN A 289 14.48 -26.36 -0.26
N PHE A 290 13.16 -26.49 -0.41
CA PHE A 290 12.38 -27.60 0.16
C PHE A 290 12.63 -28.95 -0.54
N SER A 291 13.13 -28.92 -1.78
CA SER A 291 13.45 -30.12 -2.57
C SER A 291 14.89 -30.66 -2.35
N ARG A 292 15.66 -30.06 -1.44
CA ARG A 292 17.03 -30.45 -1.08
C ARG A 292 17.09 -31.02 0.33
#